data_AF-A0A7J8RHZ5-F1
#
_entry.id   AF-A0A7J8RHZ5-F1
#
_cell.length_a   1.000
_cell.length_b   1.000
_cell.length_c   1.000
_cell.angle_alpha   90.00
_cell.angle_beta   90.00
_cell.angle_gamma   90.00
#
_symmetry.space_group_name_H-M   'P 1'
#
loop_
_entity.id
_entity.type
_entity.pdbx_description
1 polymer ?
#
loop_
_entity_poly.entity_id
_entity_poly.type
_entity_poly.pdbx_seq_one_letter_code
_entity_poly.pdbx_strand_id
1 'polypeptide(L)'
;MTKLECEKKNELKAQYNHCKSIFSTKSSSETSHLRRHLNHCLKKVNNDITQYTIATQPSLGSGPSLKNYKFDADECHRVVSTFLVCGKHLFKTIEQSRFRYMMRIASLNFKNMLCTYIESYS
;
A
#
# COMPACT_ATOMS: atom_id res chain seq x y z
N MET A 1 7.72 -17.29 -5.64
CA MET A 1 9.14 -17.55 -5.89
C MET A 1 9.25 -19.00 -6.29
N THR A 2 9.96 -19.31 -7.35
CA THR A 2 10.10 -20.70 -7.82
C THR A 2 11.53 -21.18 -7.58
N LYS A 3 11.68 -22.35 -6.96
CA LYS A 3 12.99 -22.99 -6.76
C LYS A 3 13.46 -23.55 -8.10
N LEU A 4 14.73 -23.30 -8.45
CA LEU A 4 15.38 -23.85 -9.63
C LEU A 4 16.36 -24.95 -9.22
N GLU A 5 16.43 -26.02 -10.01
CA GLU A 5 17.50 -27.01 -9.87
C GLU A 5 18.83 -26.43 -10.34
N CYS A 6 19.91 -26.87 -9.72
CA CYS A 6 21.25 -26.36 -9.96
C CYS A 6 22.22 -27.53 -10.18
N GLU A 7 23.00 -27.47 -11.25
CA GLU A 7 23.99 -28.51 -11.60
C GLU A 7 25.20 -28.53 -10.65
N LYS A 8 25.49 -27.41 -9.97
CA LYS A 8 26.56 -27.32 -8.98
C LYS A 8 26.07 -27.80 -7.61
N LYS A 9 26.68 -28.89 -7.12
CA LYS A 9 26.52 -29.36 -5.74
C LYS A 9 26.83 -28.20 -4.78
N ASN A 10 25.84 -27.75 -4.00
CA ASN A 10 25.86 -26.69 -2.97
C ASN A 10 25.42 -25.27 -3.38
N GLU A 11 24.93 -25.04 -4.60
CA GLU A 11 24.30 -23.75 -4.97
C GLU A 11 22.77 -23.88 -5.00
N LEU A 12 22.08 -22.96 -4.31
CA LEU A 12 20.63 -22.83 -4.38
C LEU A 12 20.26 -21.67 -5.28
N LYS A 13 19.39 -21.92 -6.26
CA LYS A 13 18.84 -20.89 -7.14
C LYS A 13 17.35 -20.68 -6.88
N ALA A 14 16.94 -19.42 -6.79
CA ALA A 14 15.56 -19.00 -6.66
C ALA A 14 15.23 -17.95 -7.72
N GLN A 15 14.07 -18.09 -8.36
CA GLN A 15 13.57 -17.11 -9.31
C GLN A 15 12.45 -16.27 -8.70
N TYR A 16 12.61 -14.95 -8.76
CA TYR A 16 11.55 -14.03 -8.37
C TYR A 16 10.46 -13.96 -9.45
N ASN A 17 9.20 -14.13 -9.05
CA ASN A 17 8.11 -14.37 -10.01
C ASN A 17 7.80 -13.16 -10.90
N HIS A 18 7.97 -11.94 -10.39
CA HIS A 18 7.50 -10.72 -11.06
C HIS A 18 8.48 -10.17 -12.10
N CYS A 19 9.78 -10.17 -11.80
CA CYS A 19 10.80 -9.71 -12.74
C CYS A 19 11.63 -10.84 -13.36
N LYS A 20 11.38 -12.09 -12.96
CA LYS A 20 12.10 -13.29 -13.41
C LYS A 20 13.60 -13.29 -13.07
N SER A 21 14.07 -12.36 -12.24
CA SER A 21 15.45 -12.35 -11.75
C SER A 21 15.77 -13.62 -10.97
N ILE A 22 16.93 -14.19 -11.26
CA ILE A 22 17.45 -15.40 -10.63
C ILE A 22 18.48 -14.99 -9.59
N PHE A 23 18.33 -15.49 -8.38
CA PHE A 23 19.25 -15.29 -7.27
C PHE A 23 19.89 -16.62 -6.94
N SER A 24 21.22 -16.65 -6.91
CA SER A 24 22.01 -17.78 -6.44
C SER A 24 22.59 -17.48 -5.07
N THR A 25 22.46 -18.41 -4.13
CA THR A 25 23.08 -18.32 -2.82
C THR A 25 23.72 -19.66 -2.48
N LYS A 26 24.83 -19.63 -1.74
CA LYS A 26 25.36 -20.82 -1.07
C LYS A 26 24.44 -21.12 0.12
N SER A 27 24.37 -22.38 0.54
CA SER A 27 23.51 -22.78 1.67
C SER A 27 23.83 -22.03 2.98
N SER A 28 25.03 -21.50 3.12
CA SER A 28 25.50 -20.73 4.29
C SER A 28 25.45 -19.21 4.13
N SER A 29 25.07 -18.67 2.97
CA SER A 29 25.11 -17.22 2.72
C SER A 29 23.78 -16.51 2.99
N GLU A 30 23.90 -15.30 3.52
CA GLU A 30 22.81 -14.44 3.95
C GLU A 30 21.93 -13.97 2.78
N THR A 31 20.63 -13.77 3.03
CA THR A 31 19.61 -13.41 2.02
C THR A 31 19.55 -11.91 1.71
N SER A 32 20.63 -11.16 1.99
CA SER A 32 20.70 -9.70 1.88
C SER A 32 20.43 -9.20 0.45
N HIS A 33 20.95 -9.91 -0.55
CA HIS A 33 20.73 -9.61 -1.97
C HIS A 33 19.26 -9.71 -2.38
N LEU A 34 18.56 -10.76 -1.93
CA LEU A 34 17.13 -10.94 -2.20
C LEU A 34 16.32 -9.84 -1.51
N ARG A 35 16.63 -9.53 -0.25
CA ARG A 35 15.96 -8.46 0.49
C ARG A 35 16.12 -7.10 -0.20
N ARG A 36 17.34 -6.76 -0.63
CA ARG A 36 17.61 -5.52 -1.37
C ARG A 36 16.83 -5.47 -2.68
N HIS A 37 16.71 -6.59 -3.39
CA HIS A 37 15.90 -6.66 -4.59
C HIS A 37 14.41 -6.46 -4.30
N LEU A 38 13.85 -7.14 -3.28
CA LEU A 38 12.43 -7.02 -2.91
C LEU A 38 12.03 -5.58 -2.56
N ASN A 39 12.94 -4.82 -1.98
CA ASN A 39 12.72 -3.41 -1.63
C ASN A 39 12.78 -2.46 -2.84
N HIS A 40 13.41 -2.87 -3.94
CA HIS A 40 13.70 -1.95 -5.06
C HIS A 40 13.17 -2.42 -6.42
N CYS A 41 12.54 -3.60 -6.48
CA CYS A 41 12.04 -4.18 -7.72
C CYS A 41 10.84 -3.38 -8.26
N LEU A 42 11.07 -2.60 -9.32
CA LEU A 42 10.05 -1.77 -9.96
C LEU A 42 8.91 -2.57 -10.61
N LYS A 43 9.12 -3.87 -10.87
CA LYS A 43 8.07 -4.77 -11.39
C LYS A 43 7.19 -5.35 -10.28
N LYS A 44 7.42 -4.97 -9.02
CA LYS A 44 6.55 -5.29 -7.89
C LYS A 44 5.31 -4.41 -8.00
N VAL A 45 4.20 -5.00 -8.45
CA VAL A 45 2.92 -4.27 -8.63
C VAL A 45 2.33 -3.81 -7.30
N ASN A 46 2.54 -4.59 -6.22
CA ASN A 46 1.99 -4.31 -4.90
C ASN A 46 3.11 -4.17 -3.88
N ASN A 47 3.23 -3.01 -3.24
CA ASN A 47 4.28 -2.72 -2.26
C ASN A 47 4.05 -3.40 -0.91
N ASP A 48 2.79 -3.72 -0.59
CA ASP A 48 2.34 -4.34 0.65
C ASP A 48 1.19 -5.35 0.41
N ILE A 49 0.98 -6.27 1.36
CA ILE A 49 -0.07 -7.29 1.41
C ILE A 49 -1.45 -6.66 1.21
N THR A 50 -1.66 -5.46 1.74
CA THR A 50 -2.92 -4.73 1.62
C THR A 50 -3.27 -4.37 0.17
N GLN A 51 -2.28 -3.97 -0.65
CA GLN A 51 -2.47 -3.72 -2.08
C GLN A 51 -2.73 -5.03 -2.86
N TYR A 52 -2.09 -6.12 -2.44
CA TYR A 52 -2.35 -7.44 -3.02
C TYR A 52 -3.78 -7.89 -2.78
N THR A 53 -4.32 -7.70 -1.56
CA THR A 53 -5.72 -8.03 -1.26
C THR A 53 -6.67 -7.26 -2.17
N ILE A 54 -6.46 -5.95 -2.34
CA ILE A 54 -7.33 -5.10 -3.18
C ILE A 54 -7.25 -5.49 -4.67
N ALA A 55 -6.05 -5.73 -5.19
CA ALA A 55 -5.85 -6.12 -6.59
C ALA A 55 -6.44 -7.50 -6.93
N THR A 56 -6.59 -8.36 -5.92
CA THR A 56 -7.00 -9.76 -6.08
C THR A 56 -8.42 -10.04 -5.60
N GLN A 57 -9.15 -9.04 -5.06
CA GLN A 57 -10.57 -9.20 -4.73
C GLN A 57 -11.36 -9.53 -6.01
N PRO A 58 -12.05 -10.68 -6.07
CA PRO A 58 -13.01 -10.94 -7.13
C PRO A 58 -14.11 -9.87 -7.02
N SER A 59 -14.51 -9.29 -8.15
CA SER A 59 -15.68 -8.41 -8.24
C SER A 59 -16.92 -9.24 -7.92
N LEU A 60 -17.23 -9.40 -6.63
CA LEU A 60 -18.43 -10.07 -6.17
C LEU A 60 -19.52 -8.99 -6.06
N GLY A 61 -20.34 -8.90 -7.11
CA GLY A 61 -21.51 -8.03 -7.16
C GLY A 61 -21.40 -6.90 -8.17
N SER A 62 -22.55 -6.54 -8.74
CA SER A 62 -22.79 -5.45 -9.69
C SER A 62 -22.58 -4.05 -9.08
N GLY A 63 -21.54 -3.88 -8.26
CA GLY A 63 -21.09 -2.61 -7.73
C GLY A 63 -20.00 -2.02 -8.63
N PRO A 64 -19.78 -0.69 -8.59
CA PRO A 64 -18.74 -0.06 -9.40
C PRO A 64 -17.41 -0.76 -9.14
N SER A 65 -16.87 -1.37 -10.19
CA SER A 65 -15.57 -2.01 -10.17
C SER A 65 -14.55 -1.04 -9.60
N LEU A 66 -13.87 -1.46 -8.52
CA LEU A 66 -12.83 -0.67 -7.85
C LEU A 66 -11.69 -0.25 -8.81
N LYS A 67 -11.62 -0.87 -9.99
CA LYS A 67 -10.71 -0.52 -11.09
C LYS A 67 -10.88 0.94 -11.56
N ASN A 68 -12.03 1.56 -11.35
CA ASN A 68 -12.31 2.94 -11.75
C ASN A 68 -12.45 3.92 -10.58
N TYR A 69 -12.22 3.50 -9.33
CA TYR A 69 -12.30 4.40 -8.19
C TYR A 69 -11.12 5.37 -8.19
N LYS A 70 -11.41 6.65 -8.46
CA LYS A 70 -10.46 7.75 -8.30
C LYS A 70 -10.73 8.42 -6.96
N PHE A 71 -9.73 8.46 -6.09
CA PHE A 71 -9.82 9.21 -4.84
C PHE A 71 -9.98 10.70 -5.16
N ASP A 72 -11.12 11.26 -4.77
CA ASP A 72 -11.41 12.68 -4.85
C ASP A 72 -10.97 13.34 -3.54
N ALA A 73 -9.84 14.05 -3.60
CA ALA A 73 -9.29 14.72 -2.44
C ALA A 73 -10.15 15.90 -1.99
N ASP A 74 -10.73 16.64 -2.93
CA ASP A 74 -11.51 17.85 -2.64
C ASP A 74 -12.82 17.49 -1.97
N GLU A 75 -13.48 16.44 -2.47
CA GLU A 75 -14.67 15.90 -1.81
C GLU A 75 -14.36 15.36 -0.40
N CYS A 76 -13.23 14.67 -0.25
CA CYS A 76 -12.79 14.18 1.06
C CYS A 76 -12.55 15.34 2.04
N HIS A 77 -11.88 16.41 1.60
CA HIS A 77 -11.68 17.61 2.40
C HIS A 77 -13.02 18.23 2.81
N ARG A 78 -13.94 18.40 1.86
CA ARG A 78 -15.27 18.97 2.12
C ARG A 78 -16.01 18.18 3.20
N VAL A 79 -16.07 16.85 3.07
CA VAL A 79 -16.77 15.99 4.05
C VAL A 79 -16.12 16.05 5.42
N VAL A 80 -14.78 16.07 5.49
CA VAL A 80 -14.06 16.22 6.77
C VAL A 80 -14.32 17.59 7.40
N SER A 81 -14.34 18.67 6.63
CA SER A 81 -14.71 20.00 7.10
C SER A 81 -16.14 20.02 7.66
N THR A 82 -17.11 19.44 6.94
CA THR A 82 -18.49 19.33 7.42
C THR A 82 -18.57 18.51 8.72
N PHE A 83 -17.86 17.39 8.83
CA PHE A 83 -17.79 16.60 10.05
C PHE A 83 -17.27 17.41 11.24
N LEU A 84 -16.21 18.20 11.04
CA LEU A 84 -15.63 19.02 12.09
C LEU A 84 -16.58 20.14 12.53
N VAL A 85 -17.13 20.89 11.57
CA VAL A 85 -18.03 22.04 11.85
C VAL A 85 -19.33 21.57 12.48
N CYS A 86 -20.02 20.60 11.86
CA CYS A 86 -21.30 20.09 12.38
C CYS A 86 -21.12 19.34 13.70
N GLY A 87 -20.03 18.58 13.85
CA GLY A 87 -19.69 17.87 15.07
C GLY A 87 -19.11 18.75 16.17
N LYS A 88 -18.89 20.05 15.90
CA LYS A 88 -18.21 21.01 16.80
C LYS A 88 -16.88 20.47 17.32
N HIS A 89 -16.16 19.74 16.48
CA HIS A 89 -14.85 19.19 16.79
C HIS A 89 -13.77 20.23 16.54
N LEU A 90 -12.72 20.20 17.37
CA LEU A 90 -11.50 20.97 17.11
C LEU A 90 -10.87 20.49 15.79
N PHE A 91 -10.41 21.41 14.94
CA PHE A 91 -9.70 21.06 13.70
C PHE A 91 -8.51 20.13 13.93
N LYS A 92 -7.84 20.27 15.08
CA LYS A 92 -6.73 19.40 15.52
C LYS A 92 -7.11 17.92 15.67
N THR A 93 -8.41 17.59 15.70
CA THR A 93 -8.90 16.20 15.78
C THR A 93 -8.39 15.35 14.62
N ILE A 94 -8.27 15.91 13.41
CA ILE A 94 -7.79 15.18 12.23
C ILE A 94 -6.31 14.81 12.29
N GLU A 95 -5.55 15.54 13.11
CA GLU A 95 -4.13 15.30 13.34
C GLU A 95 -3.88 14.28 14.46
N GLN A 96 -4.94 13.79 15.12
CA GLN A 96 -4.76 12.75 16.12
C GLN A 96 -4.38 11.42 15.47
N SER A 97 -3.52 10.66 16.17
CA SER A 97 -3.04 9.36 15.69
C SER A 97 -4.17 8.38 15.36
N ARG A 98 -5.23 8.35 16.19
CA ARG A 98 -6.39 7.47 16.00
C ARG A 98 -7.23 7.85 14.78
N PHE A 99 -7.45 9.15 14.55
CA PHE A 99 -8.14 9.61 13.35
C PHE A 99 -7.36 9.24 12.09
N ARG A 100 -6.05 9.52 12.06
CA ARG A 100 -5.19 9.17 10.93
C ARG A 100 -5.16 7.66 10.66
N TYR A 101 -5.12 6.85 11.71
CA TYR A 101 -5.17 5.40 11.59
C TYR A 101 -6.52 4.93 11.01
N MET A 102 -7.63 5.47 11.50
CA MET A 102 -8.96 5.18 10.96
C MET A 102 -9.05 5.51 9.46
N MET A 103 -8.58 6.70 9.05
CA MET A 103 -8.62 7.10 7.65
C MET A 103 -7.71 6.25 6.75
N ARG A 104 -6.56 5.79 7.26
CA ARG A 104 -5.69 4.83 6.54
C ARG A 104 -6.35 3.48 6.30
N ILE A 105 -7.18 3.00 7.24
CA ILE A 105 -7.95 1.77 7.07
C ILE A 105 -9.08 2.00 6.06
N ALA A 106 -9.78 3.13 6.15
CA ALA A 106 -10.91 3.45 5.28
C ALA A 106 -10.49 3.67 3.82
N SER A 107 -9.32 4.28 3.57
CA SER A 107 -8.80 4.51 2.22
C SER A 107 -7.27 4.55 2.22
N LEU A 108 -6.65 3.68 1.42
CA LEU A 108 -5.20 3.68 1.22
C LEU A 108 -4.66 4.92 0.49
N ASN A 109 -5.52 5.59 -0.30
CA ASN A 109 -5.16 6.80 -1.03
C ASN A 109 -5.30 8.07 -0.18
N PHE A 110 -5.80 7.93 1.05
CA PHE A 110 -5.92 9.04 1.97
C PHE A 110 -4.53 9.58 2.36
N LYS A 111 -4.33 10.88 2.13
CA LYS A 111 -3.15 11.59 2.63
C LYS A 111 -3.51 12.28 3.93
N ASN A 112 -2.58 12.26 4.89
CA ASN A 112 -2.76 12.97 6.14
C ASN A 112 -2.98 14.47 5.86
N MET A 113 -4.05 15.00 6.42
CA MET A 113 -4.37 16.42 6.37
C MET A 113 -3.75 17.14 7.58
N LEU A 114 -3.37 18.40 7.36
CA LEU A 114 -3.00 19.34 8.42
C LEU A 114 -4.21 20.22 8.73
N CYS A 115 -4.39 20.60 9.99
CA CYS A 115 -5.54 21.41 10.39
C CYS A 115 -5.57 22.77 9.68
N THR A 116 -4.40 23.36 9.42
CA THR A 116 -4.24 24.64 8.71
C THR A 116 -4.76 24.60 7.28
N TYR A 117 -4.76 23.43 6.65
CA TYR A 117 -5.27 23.27 5.30
C TYR A 117 -6.81 23.24 5.27
N ILE A 118 -7.44 22.65 6.30
CA ILE A 118 -8.90 22.57 6.42
C ILE A 118 -9.52 23.94 6.77
N GLU A 119 -8.82 24.77 7.55
CA GLU A 119 -9.24 26.14 7.87
C GLU A 119 -9.44 27.01 6.61
N SER A 120 -8.82 26.66 5.48
CA SER A 120 -9.02 27.37 4.21
C SER A 120 -10.32 27.04 3.47
N TYR A 121 -11.05 26.01 3.92
CA TYR A 121 -12.32 25.54 3.33
C TYR A 121 -13.54 25.75 4.25
N SER A 122 -13.33 26.31 5.44
CA SER A 122 -14.36 26.64 6.43
C SER A 122 -14.67 28.12 6.43
#